data_AF-A0A7W0TCM0-F1
#
_entry.id   AF-A0A7W0TCM0-F1
#
_cell.length_a   1.000
_cell.length_b   1.000
_cell.length_c   1.000
_cell.angle_alpha   90.00
_cell.angle_beta   90.00
_cell.angle_gamma   90.00
#
_symmetry.space_group_name_H-M   'P 1'
#
loop_
_entity.id
_entity.type
_entity.pdbx_description
1 polymer ?
#
loop_
_entity_poly.entity_id
_entity_poly.type
_entity_poly.pdbx_seq_one_letter_code
_entity_poly.pdbx_strand_id
1 'polypeptide(L)'
;ASRAVAEAEHELDLFLTNPKLMTLVGEEKFLEGVDARQRALDEAREAFAELRNQSALADDLADGDLLKAWPSLTTQEKRRLLHGLLDRVVVSRARGRGKNANPVRERVQIVLRGNVLLGDNPDDAVAQSEST
;
A
#
# COMPACT_ATOMS: atom_id res chain seq x y z
N ALA A 1 -2.02 14.95 -6.82
CA ALA A 1 -2.55 13.90 -5.92
C ALA A 1 -3.33 14.49 -4.73
N SER A 2 -2.75 15.37 -3.89
CA SER A 2 -3.51 16.04 -2.80
C SER A 2 -4.73 16.84 -3.30
N ARG A 3 -4.59 17.50 -4.46
CA ARG A 3 -5.68 18.22 -5.12
C ARG A 3 -6.87 17.33 -5.50
N ALA A 4 -6.63 16.08 -5.87
CA ALA A 4 -7.69 15.14 -6.25
C ALA A 4 -8.51 14.69 -5.03
N VAL A 5 -7.87 14.49 -3.88
CA VAL A 5 -8.57 14.23 -2.60
C VAL A 5 -9.43 15.44 -2.23
N ALA A 6 -8.87 16.65 -2.28
CA ALA A 6 -9.60 17.88 -1.95
C ALA A 6 -10.80 18.12 -2.89
N GLU A 7 -10.68 17.78 -4.17
CA GLU A 7 -11.75 17.88 -5.16
C GLU A 7 -12.87 16.86 -4.87
N ALA A 8 -12.53 15.60 -4.57
CA ALA A 8 -13.51 14.58 -4.20
C ALA A 8 -14.24 14.90 -2.87
N GLU A 9 -13.52 15.44 -1.87
CA GLU A 9 -14.13 15.90 -0.61
C GLU A 9 -15.10 17.06 -0.86
N HIS A 10 -14.72 18.01 -1.72
CA HIS A 10 -15.57 19.13 -2.07
C HIS A 10 -16.83 18.69 -2.83
N GLU A 11 -16.72 17.74 -3.75
CA GLU A 11 -17.88 17.19 -4.46
C GLU A 11 -18.86 16.46 -3.53
N LEU A 12 -18.36 15.68 -2.57
CA LEU A 12 -19.19 15.02 -1.57
C LEU A 12 -19.90 16.05 -0.68
N ASP A 13 -19.18 17.06 -0.21
CA ASP A 13 -19.74 18.13 0.61
C ASP A 13 -20.83 18.93 -0.11
N LEU A 14 -20.60 19.30 -1.38
CA LEU A 14 -21.58 19.97 -2.22
C LEU A 14 -22.85 19.13 -2.43
N PHE A 15 -22.69 17.82 -2.58
CA PHE A 15 -23.82 16.90 -2.76
C PHE A 15 -24.65 16.76 -1.48
N LEU A 16 -23.99 16.63 -0.32
CA LEU A 16 -24.65 16.53 0.98
C LEU A 16 -25.34 17.84 1.41
N THR A 17 -24.71 18.98 1.11
CA THR A 17 -25.19 20.31 1.51
C THR A 17 -26.34 20.82 0.63
N ASN A 18 -26.75 20.07 -0.40
CA ASN A 18 -27.89 20.45 -1.25
C ASN A 18 -29.17 19.70 -0.86
N PRO A 19 -29.99 20.24 0.08
CA PRO A 19 -31.19 19.57 0.59
C PRO A 19 -32.26 19.36 -0.48
N LYS A 20 -32.19 20.08 -1.61
CA LYS A 20 -33.14 19.91 -2.71
C LYS A 20 -32.95 18.58 -3.43
N LEU A 21 -31.76 17.99 -3.41
CA LEU A 21 -31.47 16.73 -4.10
C LEU A 21 -32.25 15.56 -3.47
N MET A 22 -32.33 15.49 -2.15
CA MET A 22 -33.09 14.43 -1.47
C MET A 22 -34.58 14.50 -1.82
N THR A 23 -35.15 15.70 -1.91
CA THR A 23 -36.55 15.90 -2.30
C THR A 23 -36.84 15.64 -3.78
N LEU A 24 -35.84 15.82 -4.67
CA LEU A 24 -36.04 15.77 -6.12
C LEU A 24 -35.77 14.38 -6.71
N VAL A 25 -34.78 13.68 -6.18
CA VAL A 25 -34.34 12.37 -6.69
C VAL A 25 -34.86 11.21 -5.83
N GLY A 26 -35.34 11.51 -4.61
CA GLY A 26 -35.78 10.52 -3.63
C GLY A 26 -34.62 9.95 -2.81
N GLU A 27 -34.94 9.38 -1.65
CA GLU A 27 -33.98 8.88 -0.67
C GLU A 27 -33.03 7.82 -1.24
N GLU A 28 -33.56 6.84 -1.97
CA GLU A 28 -32.78 5.72 -2.49
C GLU A 28 -31.70 6.16 -3.50
N LYS A 29 -32.05 7.06 -4.42
CA LYS A 29 -31.11 7.62 -5.40
C LYS A 29 -30.13 8.61 -4.79
N PHE A 30 -30.55 9.32 -3.74
CA PHE A 30 -29.66 10.18 -2.98
C PHE A 30 -28.58 9.34 -2.28
N LEU A 31 -28.96 8.25 -1.60
CA LEU A 31 -28.02 7.32 -0.97
C LEU A 31 -27.05 6.70 -1.98
N GLU A 32 -27.54 6.24 -3.13
CA GLU A 32 -26.69 5.72 -4.22
C GLU A 32 -25.67 6.78 -4.68
N GLY A 33 -26.08 8.05 -4.77
CA GLY A 33 -25.21 9.17 -5.13
C GLY A 33 -24.17 9.53 -4.08
N VAL A 34 -24.50 9.38 -2.79
CA VAL A 34 -23.55 9.53 -1.67
C VAL A 34 -22.52 8.41 -1.72
N ASP A 35 -22.97 7.16 -1.85
CA ASP A 35 -22.11 5.97 -1.91
C ASP A 35 -21.09 6.06 -3.05
N ALA A 36 -21.52 6.49 -4.23
CA ALA A 36 -20.64 6.64 -5.39
C ALA A 36 -19.53 7.68 -5.14
N ARG A 37 -19.87 8.81 -4.49
CA ARG A 37 -18.90 9.87 -4.17
C ARG A 37 -17.99 9.49 -3.01
N GLN A 38 -18.51 8.76 -2.03
CA GLN A 38 -17.70 8.20 -0.95
C GLN A 38 -16.65 7.23 -1.50
N ARG A 39 -17.01 6.35 -2.43
CA ARG A 39 -16.05 5.47 -3.11
C ARG A 39 -15.00 6.26 -3.89
N ALA A 40 -15.39 7.30 -4.62
CA ALA A 40 -14.45 8.15 -5.34
C ALA A 40 -13.44 8.85 -4.40
N LEU A 41 -13.91 9.28 -3.22
CA LEU A 41 -13.04 9.84 -2.19
C LEU A 41 -12.07 8.80 -1.62
N ASP A 42 -12.55 7.59 -1.35
CA ASP A 42 -11.72 6.51 -0.83
C ASP A 42 -10.65 6.09 -1.84
N GLU A 43 -10.99 5.97 -3.13
CA GLU A 43 -10.04 5.72 -4.22
C GLU A 43 -8.99 6.84 -4.33
N ALA A 44 -9.41 8.10 -4.25
CA ALA A 44 -8.49 9.25 -4.28
C ALA A 44 -7.52 9.24 -3.09
N ARG A 45 -8.00 8.84 -1.90
CA ARG A 45 -7.18 8.70 -0.69
C ARG A 45 -6.18 7.56 -0.79
N GLU A 46 -6.59 6.41 -1.32
CA GLU A 46 -5.70 5.28 -1.57
C GLU A 46 -4.60 5.64 -2.56
N ALA A 47 -4.96 6.27 -3.69
CA ALA A 47 -4.00 6.73 -4.69
C ALA A 47 -3.02 7.77 -4.11
N PHE A 48 -3.49 8.69 -3.26
CA PHE A 48 -2.63 9.65 -2.59
C PHE A 48 -1.68 8.98 -1.59
N ALA A 49 -2.16 8.02 -0.80
CA ALA A 49 -1.34 7.26 0.14
C ALA A 49 -0.26 6.45 -0.58
N GLU A 50 -0.60 5.83 -1.72
CA GLU A 50 0.34 5.08 -2.54
C GLU A 50 1.45 5.98 -3.10
N LEU A 51 1.09 7.12 -3.71
CA LEU A 51 2.07 8.09 -4.22
C LEU A 51 2.95 8.68 -3.11
N ARG A 52 2.36 8.95 -1.93
CA ARG A 52 3.11 9.44 -0.78
C ARG A 52 4.10 8.39 -0.27
N ASN A 53 3.71 7.13 -0.20
CA ASN A 53 4.59 6.05 0.20
C ASN A 53 5.72 5.84 -0.82
N GLN A 54 5.43 5.88 -2.11
CA GLN A 54 6.46 5.80 -3.16
C GLN A 54 7.48 6.95 -3.07
N SER A 55 7.01 8.17 -2.83
CA SER A 55 7.89 9.34 -2.64
C SER A 55 8.72 9.25 -1.36
N ALA A 56 8.10 8.86 -0.24
CA ALA A 56 8.80 8.71 1.04
C ALA A 56 9.87 7.61 0.98
N LEU A 57 9.60 6.52 0.24
CA LEU A 57 10.56 5.46 0.00
C LEU A 57 11.75 5.94 -0.85
N ALA A 58 11.50 6.74 -1.88
CA ALA A 58 12.57 7.29 -2.71
C ALA A 58 13.50 8.22 -1.90
N ASP A 59 12.94 9.05 -1.01
CA ASP A 59 13.71 9.96 -0.16
C ASP A 59 14.41 9.22 1.01
N ASP A 60 13.73 8.30 1.71
CA ASP A 60 14.28 7.61 2.88
C ASP A 60 15.33 6.53 2.55
N LEU A 61 15.24 5.89 1.36
CA LEU A 61 16.26 4.93 0.88
C LEU A 61 17.48 5.61 0.29
N ALA A 62 17.35 6.83 -0.25
CA ALA A 62 18.45 7.55 -0.86
C ALA A 62 19.52 8.00 0.15
N ASP A 63 19.14 8.31 1.39
CA ASP A 63 20.04 8.97 2.33
C ASP A 63 20.84 8.03 3.24
N GLY A 64 20.56 6.72 3.27
CA GLY A 64 21.26 5.77 4.16
C GLY A 64 21.13 6.08 5.67
N ASP A 65 20.45 7.17 6.01
CA ASP A 65 20.19 7.65 7.36
C ASP A 65 19.15 6.76 8.05
N LEU A 66 18.20 6.20 7.28
CA LEU A 66 17.21 5.27 7.79
C LEU A 66 17.84 4.02 8.41
N LEU A 67 18.86 3.43 7.77
CA LEU A 67 19.57 2.26 8.30
C LEU A 67 20.34 2.58 9.58
N LYS A 68 20.86 3.81 9.69
CA LYS A 68 21.59 4.28 10.88
C LYS A 68 20.64 4.62 12.03
N ALA A 69 19.48 5.20 11.73
CA ALA A 69 18.46 5.56 12.70
C ALA A 69 17.61 4.36 13.15
N TRP A 70 17.56 3.27 12.36
CA TRP A 70 16.76 2.08 12.65
C TRP A 70 16.92 1.52 14.07
N PRO A 71 18.13 1.39 14.65
CA PRO A 71 18.29 0.88 16.00
C PRO A 71 17.64 1.78 17.06
N SER A 72 17.72 3.10 16.87
CA SER A 72 17.19 4.10 17.81
C SER A 72 15.68 4.31 17.73
N LEU A 73 15.03 3.87 16.65
CA LEU A 73 13.57 3.99 16.51
C LEU A 73 12.83 3.08 17.49
N THR A 74 11.73 3.60 18.04
CA THR A 74 10.78 2.85 18.84
C THR A 74 10.07 1.78 18.00
N THR A 75 9.48 0.78 18.66
CA THR A 75 8.68 -0.24 18.00
C THR A 75 7.50 0.34 17.21
N GLN A 76 6.91 1.43 17.69
CA GLN A 76 5.78 2.08 17.03
C GLN A 76 6.21 2.77 15.74
N GLU A 77 7.36 3.46 15.74
CA GLU A 77 7.92 4.11 14.56
C GLU A 77 8.35 3.09 13.51
N LYS A 78 9.02 2.01 13.93
CA LYS A 78 9.37 0.88 13.05
C LYS A 78 8.16 0.28 12.36
N ARG A 79 7.06 0.07 13.10
CA ARG A 79 5.81 -0.43 12.53
C ARG A 79 5.21 0.53 11.51
N ARG A 80 5.22 1.83 11.81
CA ARG A 80 4.69 2.85 10.89
C ARG A 80 5.45 2.86 9.57
N LEU A 81 6.78 2.80 9.63
CA LEU A 81 7.64 2.71 8.45
C LEU A 81 7.40 1.42 7.66
N LEU A 82 7.37 0.27 8.34
CA LEU A 82 7.11 -1.02 7.67
C LEU A 82 5.72 -1.09 7.04
N HIS A 83 4.70 -0.49 7.65
CA HIS A 83 3.36 -0.43 7.05
C HIS A 83 3.30 0.43 5.78
N GLY A 84 4.15 1.46 5.68
CA GLY A 84 4.29 2.26 4.47
C GLY A 84 5.08 1.53 3.37
N LEU A 85 6.07 0.72 3.76
CA LEU A 85 6.96 0.01 2.84
C LEU A 85 6.37 -1.31 2.30
N LEU A 86 5.76 -2.10 3.19
CA LEU A 86 5.30 -3.44 2.89
C LEU A 86 3.87 -3.42 2.33
N ASP A 87 3.66 -4.13 1.24
CA ASP A 87 2.32 -4.46 0.75
C ASP A 87 1.84 -5.74 1.43
N ARG A 88 2.58 -6.84 1.22
CA ARG A 88 2.23 -8.15 1.78
C ARG A 88 3.44 -9.02 2.04
N VAL A 89 3.26 -9.99 2.92
CA VAL A 89 4.25 -11.05 3.17
C VAL A 89 3.61 -12.39 2.79
N VAL A 90 4.18 -13.03 1.79
CA VAL A 90 3.75 -14.36 1.32
C VAL A 90 4.58 -15.41 2.02
N VAL A 91 3.90 -16.28 2.78
CA VAL A 91 4.55 -17.38 3.49
C VAL A 91 4.10 -18.70 2.86
N SER A 92 5.05 -19.42 2.27
CA SER A 92 4.79 -20.75 1.71
C SER A 92 4.89 -21.84 2.78
N ARG A 93 4.11 -22.90 2.58
CA ARG A 93 4.11 -24.06 3.48
C ARG A 93 5.47 -24.76 3.45
N ALA A 94 5.94 -25.24 4.60
CA ALA A 94 7.11 -26.11 4.66
C ALA A 94 6.90 -27.38 3.82
N ARG A 95 7.86 -27.65 2.93
CA ARG A 95 8.05 -28.99 2.35
C ARG A 95 8.83 -29.82 3.36
N GLY A 96 8.34 -31.00 3.72
CA GLY A 96 8.94 -31.85 4.75
C GLY A 96 8.37 -31.66 6.17
N ARG A 97 8.82 -32.47 7.12
CA ARG A 97 8.36 -32.46 8.52
C ARG A 97 9.56 -32.40 9.48
N GLY A 98 9.39 -31.67 10.59
CA GLY A 98 10.42 -31.57 11.63
C GLY A 98 11.71 -30.92 11.10
N LYS A 99 12.83 -31.61 11.28
CA LYS A 99 14.18 -31.10 10.97
C LYS A 99 14.45 -30.98 9.46
N ASN A 100 13.65 -31.67 8.64
CA ASN A 100 13.77 -31.68 7.17
C ASN A 100 12.84 -30.63 6.52
N ALA A 101 12.19 -29.78 7.30
CA ALA A 101 11.37 -28.70 6.78
C ALA A 101 12.26 -27.58 6.21
N ASN A 102 11.91 -27.04 5.05
CA ASN A 102 12.65 -25.90 4.49
C ASN A 102 12.72 -24.73 5.49
N PRO A 103 13.88 -24.06 5.61
CA PRO A 103 14.04 -22.87 6.44
C PRO A 103 12.99 -21.79 6.16
N VAL A 104 12.67 -20.97 7.18
CA VAL A 104 11.68 -19.88 7.04
C VAL A 104 12.12 -18.87 5.96
N ARG A 105 13.42 -18.55 5.89
CA ARG A 105 13.96 -17.62 4.88
C ARG A 105 13.66 -18.03 3.44
N GLU A 106 13.57 -19.34 3.17
CA GLU A 106 13.29 -19.90 1.83
C GLU A 106 11.78 -20.00 1.56
N ARG A 107 10.96 -19.64 2.55
CA ARG A 107 9.50 -19.74 2.49
C ARG A 107 8.81 -18.39 2.62
N VAL A 108 9.55 -17.33 2.88
CA VAL A 108 9.00 -15.99 3.08
C VAL A 108 9.41 -15.13 1.90
N GLN A 109 8.42 -14.61 1.19
CA GLN A 109 8.59 -13.57 0.18
C GLN A 109 7.96 -12.29 0.73
N ILE A 110 8.74 -11.22 0.76
CA ILE A 110 8.28 -9.91 1.19
C ILE A 110 8.02 -9.10 -0.08
N VAL A 111 6.76 -8.69 -0.26
CA VAL A 111 6.32 -7.87 -1.37
C VAL A 111 6.21 -6.45 -0.87
N LEU A 112 7.00 -5.57 -1.45
CA LEU A 112 6.95 -4.14 -1.20
C LEU A 112 5.77 -3.53 -1.97
N ARG A 113 5.36 -2.34 -1.56
CA ARG A 113 4.42 -1.53 -2.36
C ARG A 113 4.98 -1.28 -3.75
N GLY A 114 4.11 -1.29 -4.76
CA GLY A 114 4.53 -1.34 -6.17
C GLY A 114 4.85 -2.74 -6.71
N ASN A 115 4.54 -3.81 -5.95
CA ASN A 115 4.71 -5.21 -6.34
C ASN A 115 6.19 -5.60 -6.62
N VAL A 116 7.11 -4.97 -5.90
CA VAL A 116 8.56 -5.25 -5.96
C VAL A 116 8.91 -6.32 -4.91
N LEU A 117 9.67 -7.33 -5.30
CA LEU A 117 10.13 -8.37 -4.39
C LEU A 117 11.40 -7.94 -3.65
N LEU A 118 11.36 -7.99 -2.32
CA LEU A 118 12.54 -7.71 -1.51
C LEU A 118 13.47 -8.94 -1.52
N GLY A 119 14.60 -8.83 -2.21
CA GLY A 119 15.61 -9.89 -2.33
C GLY A 119 15.78 -10.48 -3.73
N ASP A 120 15.02 -9.99 -4.71
CA ASP A 120 15.26 -10.31 -6.12
C ASP A 120 16.34 -9.36 -6.65
N ASN A 121 17.60 -9.78 -6.56
CA ASN A 121 18.68 -9.04 -7.21
C ASN A 121 18.52 -9.32 -8.73
N PRO A 122 18.35 -8.31 -9.60
CA PRO A 122 18.15 -8.54 -11.03
C PRO A 122 19.31 -9.32 -11.71
N ASP A 123 20.47 -9.41 -11.06
CA ASP A 123 21.61 -10.22 -11.50
C ASP A 123 21.43 -11.73 -11.25
N ASP A 124 20.57 -12.16 -10.32
CA ASP A 124 20.35 -13.60 -10.02
C ASP A 124 19.42 -14.29 -11.04
N ALA A 125 18.66 -13.50 -11.81
CA ALA A 125 17.77 -14.01 -12.86
C ALA A 125 18.53 -14.52 -14.11
N VAL A 126 19.76 -14.03 -14.34
CA VAL A 126 20.57 -14.40 -15.51
C VAL A 126 21.24 -15.78 -15.31
N ALA A 127 21.49 -16.20 -14.08
CA ALA A 127 22.14 -17.48 -13.79
C ALA A 127 21.26 -18.73 -13.99
N GLN A 128 19.93 -18.57 -14.11
CA GLN A 128 19.00 -19.70 -14.23
C GLN A 128 18.58 -20.03 -15.68
N SER A 129 19.05 -19.28 -16.68
CA SER A 129 18.68 -19.50 -18.09
C SER A 129 19.77 -20.17 -18.95
N GLU A 130 20.97 -20.43 -18.42
CA GLU A 130 22.06 -21.10 -19.16
C GLU A 130 22.29 -22.58 -18.79
N SER A 131 21.45 -23.18 -17.96
CA SER A 131 21.49 -24.64 -17.72
C SER A 131 20.27 -25.32 -18.34
N THR A 132 20.26 -25.41 -19.67
CA THR A 132 19.47 -26.38 -20.43
C THR A 132 20.35 -26.99 -21.51
#